data_AF-L0DR50-F1
#
_entry.id   AF-L0DR50-F1
#
_cell.length_a   1.000
_cell.length_b   1.000
_cell.length_c   1.000
_cell.angle_alpha   90.00
_cell.angle_beta   90.00
_cell.angle_gamma   90.00
#
_symmetry.space_group_name_H-M   'P 1'
#
loop_
_entity.id
_entity.type
_entity.pdbx_description
1 polymer ?
#
loop_
_entity_poly.entity_id
_entity_poly.type
_entity_poly.pdbx_seq_one_letter_code
_entity_poly.pdbx_strand_id
1 'polypeptide(L)'
;MKSWIGVVAFVLGTGGVGWGMTVQVAGRVVDERGIPVVGVRVAEHWYADQTLPLVPNQLARTDAEGRFSLELQVHGRDTVVMARDAAERLGGFAIVPAKGPVGPIEIKVSPMAEVQGRFTCEESGQAPAEAPILMALTQGDLRLASGRFRGPAFAMRLPSGRYRLAGGESDQHVGIERNVTLEPGQVLDLGTIDLKLTPIARLYGKEPPAWHITDARGVSKDVRLSDFKGKWVVIDFWGFWCGPCVRRSLPNWMDFAEAHAADHDQFVILAFHDPEATDFAMLDEKLKPIIRGSWRGRMLPFPILLDTTGQTVKDYGVSHWPTVVLLDPEGRVVHYPRAIDRDAEDYLASRLTPLPNAARIAWALDRDLSLFTHDDSTLAELISFFSKMGRIRINIDRDEMTGAGIDEDAPVPLWIGGRLTLRAWLNLALDPFGLTYVADSNGLRVVRRTAANDSLSRPSPKQEGDNARVAEALKQKVTFEFQGESLTNVVEALEAKTSASIVLDPDGRRRGAIKADTTATGTAADEPLGAALARLLEPLGMACIVRDEAIVLTTKR
;
A
#
# COMPACT_ATOMS: atom_id res chain seq x y z
N MET A 1 0.93 -32.34 44.08
CA MET A 1 0.27 -31.12 44.57
C MET A 1 1.33 -30.11 45.01
N LYS A 2 1.76 -29.23 44.10
CA LYS A 2 2.35 -27.92 44.43
C LYS A 2 1.80 -26.95 43.39
N SER A 3 1.06 -25.96 43.88
CA SER A 3 0.29 -24.97 43.13
C SER A 3 1.20 -24.06 42.32
N TRP A 4 0.86 -23.86 41.04
CA TRP A 4 1.41 -22.80 40.22
C TRP A 4 0.26 -21.82 39.92
N ILE A 5 0.23 -20.72 40.66
CA ILE A 5 -0.63 -19.57 40.40
C ILE A 5 0.21 -18.64 39.53
N GLY A 6 -0.02 -18.68 38.21
CA GLY A 6 0.45 -17.69 37.26
C GLY A 6 -0.64 -16.65 37.06
N VAL A 7 -0.37 -15.41 37.46
CA VAL A 7 -1.25 -14.26 37.30
C VAL A 7 -1.42 -13.98 35.81
N VAL A 8 -2.66 -14.07 35.31
CA VAL A 8 -3.04 -13.60 33.97
C VAL A 8 -3.34 -12.11 34.08
N ALA A 9 -2.47 -11.27 33.52
CA ALA A 9 -2.75 -9.84 33.37
C ALA A 9 -3.65 -9.64 32.14
N PHE A 10 -4.92 -9.27 32.38
CA PHE A 10 -5.80 -8.73 31.35
C PHE A 10 -5.54 -7.23 31.24
N VAL A 11 -4.97 -6.78 30.12
CA VAL A 11 -5.03 -5.36 29.72
C VAL A 11 -6.24 -5.22 28.81
N LEU A 12 -7.36 -4.75 29.36
CA LEU A 12 -8.55 -4.38 28.62
C LEU A 12 -8.37 -2.96 28.08
N GLY A 13 -7.90 -2.84 26.84
CA GLY A 13 -7.96 -1.59 26.09
C GLY A 13 -9.36 -1.42 25.50
N THR A 14 -10.13 -0.46 26.00
CA THR A 14 -11.47 -0.12 25.48
C THR A 14 -11.37 0.88 24.34
N GLY A 15 -11.79 0.46 23.14
CA GLY A 15 -12.45 1.31 22.15
C GLY A 15 -11.59 1.88 21.01
N GLY A 16 -11.85 1.41 19.78
CA GLY A 16 -11.39 2.06 18.54
C GLY A 16 -11.23 1.08 17.38
N VAL A 17 -12.10 1.20 16.37
CA VAL A 17 -12.09 0.63 15.01
C VAL A 17 -10.86 -0.22 14.62
N GLY A 18 -11.02 -1.55 14.59
CA GLY A 18 -10.24 -2.47 13.74
C GLY A 18 -8.80 -2.79 14.13
N TRP A 19 -8.50 -3.08 15.40
CA TRP A 19 -7.17 -3.56 15.82
C TRP A 19 -7.25 -5.02 16.29
N GLY A 20 -6.31 -5.87 15.83
CA GLY A 20 -6.20 -7.28 16.26
C GLY A 20 -5.88 -7.39 17.75
N MET A 21 -6.29 -8.50 18.37
CA MET A 21 -5.86 -8.81 19.73
C MET A 21 -4.52 -9.52 19.68
N THR A 22 -3.51 -8.97 20.33
CA THR A 22 -2.23 -9.65 20.54
C THR A 22 -2.42 -10.79 21.54
N VAL A 23 -2.13 -12.03 21.13
CA VAL A 23 -2.19 -13.22 21.97
C VAL A 23 -0.84 -13.91 22.02
N GLN A 24 -0.33 -14.16 23.21
CA GLN A 24 0.85 -14.99 23.41
C GLN A 24 0.47 -16.47 23.33
N VAL A 25 1.09 -17.19 22.39
CA VAL A 25 0.89 -18.62 22.18
C VAL A 25 2.15 -19.36 22.56
N ALA A 26 2.05 -20.16 23.62
CA ALA A 26 3.11 -21.08 24.02
C ALA A 26 2.74 -22.50 23.61
N GLY A 27 3.74 -23.31 23.29
CA GLY A 27 3.50 -24.69 22.89
C GLY A 27 4.74 -25.55 22.85
N ARG A 28 4.57 -26.78 22.36
CA ARG A 28 5.63 -27.76 22.16
C ARG A 28 5.52 -28.41 20.80
N VAL A 29 6.66 -28.68 20.16
CA VAL A 29 6.75 -29.48 18.94
C VAL A 29 7.30 -30.86 19.29
N VAL A 30 6.61 -31.91 18.84
CA VAL A 30 6.97 -33.30 19.10
C VAL A 30 6.90 -34.16 17.83
N ASP A 31 7.68 -35.23 17.78
CA ASP A 31 7.56 -36.26 16.73
C ASP A 31 6.33 -37.16 16.98
N GLU A 32 6.09 -38.13 16.09
CA GLU A 32 4.97 -39.08 16.19
C GLU A 32 4.96 -39.89 17.50
N ARG A 33 6.11 -40.04 18.17
CA ARG A 33 6.27 -40.76 19.44
C ARG A 33 6.16 -39.83 20.65
N GLY A 34 5.88 -38.54 20.45
CA GLY A 34 5.83 -37.54 21.50
C GLY A 34 7.20 -37.04 21.97
N ILE A 35 8.28 -37.35 21.24
CA ILE A 35 9.64 -36.92 21.57
C ILE A 35 9.83 -35.47 21.10
N PRO A 36 10.40 -34.58 21.92
CA PRO A 36 10.61 -33.18 21.55
C PRO A 36 11.50 -33.01 20.34
N VAL A 37 11.13 -32.09 19.45
CA VAL A 37 11.95 -31.76 18.27
C VAL A 37 12.57 -30.38 18.48
N VAL A 38 13.90 -30.35 18.51
CA VAL A 38 14.70 -29.16 18.85
C VAL A 38 15.01 -28.32 17.61
N GLY A 39 15.02 -26.99 17.75
CA GLY A 39 15.41 -26.06 16.69
C GLY A 39 14.42 -25.92 15.53
N VAL A 40 13.21 -26.47 15.67
CA VAL A 40 12.12 -26.36 14.69
C VAL A 40 11.63 -24.92 14.65
N ARG A 41 11.38 -24.42 13.45
CA ARG A 41 10.86 -23.08 13.22
C ARG A 41 9.34 -23.09 13.29
N VAL A 42 8.75 -22.17 14.03
CA VAL A 42 7.28 -22.03 14.18
C VAL A 42 6.86 -20.61 13.79
N ALA A 43 5.85 -20.51 12.93
CA ALA A 43 5.29 -19.24 12.47
C ALA A 43 3.81 -19.36 12.06
N GLU A 44 3.11 -18.22 11.99
CA GLU A 44 1.70 -18.11 11.61
C GLU A 44 1.46 -18.35 10.11
N HIS A 45 2.25 -17.71 9.25
CA HIS A 45 2.11 -17.80 7.80
C HIS A 45 3.46 -17.97 7.11
N TRP A 46 3.50 -18.81 6.08
CA TRP A 46 4.72 -19.14 5.35
C TRP A 46 4.64 -18.66 3.89
N TYR A 47 5.63 -17.88 3.45
CA TYR A 47 5.69 -17.35 2.09
C TYR A 47 6.81 -17.99 1.28
N ALA A 48 6.50 -18.73 0.22
CA ALA A 48 7.46 -19.32 -0.72
C ALA A 48 7.76 -18.34 -1.88
N ASP A 49 9.01 -17.92 -2.00
CA ASP A 49 9.55 -17.18 -3.16
C ASP A 49 10.73 -17.97 -3.75
N GLN A 50 10.93 -17.89 -5.06
CA GLN A 50 12.00 -18.57 -5.79
C GLN A 50 13.40 -17.97 -5.52
N THR A 51 13.51 -16.80 -4.88
CA THR A 51 14.79 -16.08 -4.75
C THR A 51 15.37 -15.90 -3.35
N LEU A 52 14.67 -16.25 -2.26
CA LEU A 52 15.17 -16.03 -0.88
C LEU A 52 14.69 -17.10 0.11
N PRO A 53 15.47 -17.45 1.16
CA PRO A 53 14.97 -18.27 2.26
C PRO A 53 13.91 -17.49 3.06
N LEU A 54 12.78 -18.16 3.27
CA LEU A 54 11.55 -17.73 3.95
C LEU A 54 11.81 -16.89 5.23
N VAL A 55 11.25 -15.68 5.31
CA VAL A 55 11.23 -14.87 6.54
C VAL A 55 9.77 -14.63 6.94
N PRO A 56 9.25 -15.30 7.98
CA PRO A 56 7.95 -14.96 8.53
C PRO A 56 8.03 -13.66 9.35
N ASN A 57 6.93 -12.92 9.47
CA ASN A 57 6.85 -11.68 10.26
C ASN A 57 7.24 -11.89 11.73
N GLN A 58 6.99 -13.09 12.27
CA GLN A 58 7.46 -13.53 13.57
C GLN A 58 7.89 -15.01 13.49
N LEU A 59 9.05 -15.31 14.07
CA LEU A 59 9.67 -16.64 14.01
C LEU A 59 10.07 -17.09 15.41
N ALA A 60 9.51 -18.20 15.89
CA ALA A 60 10.01 -18.88 17.07
C ALA A 60 10.85 -20.10 16.69
N ARG A 61 11.82 -20.47 17.54
CA ARG A 61 12.56 -21.73 17.45
C ARG A 61 12.33 -22.53 18.71
N THR A 62 12.18 -23.85 18.55
CA THR A 62 11.99 -24.72 19.71
C THR A 62 13.27 -24.90 20.51
N ASP A 63 13.14 -24.90 21.84
CA ASP A 63 14.23 -25.18 22.79
C ASP A 63 14.58 -26.69 22.87
N ALA A 64 15.48 -27.07 23.78
CA ALA A 64 15.89 -28.45 24.01
C ALA A 64 14.74 -29.37 24.44
N GLU A 65 13.70 -28.82 25.05
CA GLU A 65 12.48 -29.52 25.42
C GLU A 65 11.40 -29.40 24.33
N GLY A 66 11.71 -28.85 23.16
CA GLY A 66 10.77 -28.69 22.05
C GLY A 66 9.78 -27.54 22.23
N ARG A 67 9.94 -26.67 23.23
CA ARG A 67 8.99 -25.60 23.56
C ARG A 67 9.24 -24.35 22.73
N PHE A 68 8.17 -23.63 22.43
CA PHE A 68 8.21 -22.34 21.75
C PHE A 68 7.21 -21.35 22.38
N SER A 69 7.43 -20.06 22.12
CA SER A 69 6.48 -18.98 22.40
C SER A 69 6.46 -18.05 21.20
N LEU A 70 5.27 -17.66 20.76
CA LEU A 70 5.04 -16.78 19.61
C LEU A 70 3.95 -15.77 19.96
N GLU A 71 4.10 -14.53 19.52
CA GLU A 71 3.06 -13.52 19.63
C GLU A 71 2.23 -13.52 18.34
N LEU A 72 0.90 -13.62 18.47
CA LEU A 72 -0.02 -13.65 17.33
C LEU A 72 -0.98 -12.47 17.36
N GLN A 73 -1.29 -11.95 16.17
CA GLN A 73 -2.36 -10.97 15.99
C GLN A 73 -3.64 -11.70 15.60
N VAL A 74 -4.54 -11.89 16.56
CA VAL A 74 -5.79 -12.63 16.32
C VAL A 74 -6.91 -11.66 15.96
N HIS A 75 -7.41 -11.77 14.74
CA HIS A 75 -8.46 -10.90 14.19
C HIS A 75 -9.86 -11.51 14.28
N GLY A 76 -10.24 -12.00 15.46
CA GLY A 76 -11.59 -12.54 15.73
C GLY A 76 -11.98 -13.80 14.94
N ARG A 77 -11.00 -14.46 14.30
CA ARG A 77 -11.10 -15.77 13.63
C ARG A 77 -9.99 -16.68 14.11
N ASP A 78 -10.20 -17.99 13.96
CA ASP A 78 -9.17 -18.96 14.29
C ASP A 78 -7.93 -18.69 13.44
N THR A 79 -6.76 -19.04 13.97
CA THR A 79 -5.46 -18.83 13.34
C THR A 79 -4.74 -20.17 13.27
N VAL A 80 -3.81 -20.33 12.36
CA VAL A 80 -2.99 -21.54 12.26
C VAL A 80 -1.53 -21.19 12.53
N VAL A 81 -0.85 -22.06 13.27
CA VAL A 81 0.61 -22.00 13.41
C VAL A 81 1.20 -23.27 12.85
N MET A 82 2.25 -23.11 12.04
CA MET A 82 2.95 -24.22 11.42
C MET A 82 4.39 -24.29 11.90
N ALA A 83 4.78 -25.50 12.27
CA ALA A 83 6.14 -25.88 12.61
C ALA A 83 6.79 -26.58 11.41
N ARG A 84 8.05 -26.24 11.11
CA ARG A 84 8.87 -26.95 10.12
C ARG A 84 10.35 -26.91 10.45
N ASP A 85 11.03 -28.02 10.17
CA ASP A 85 12.46 -28.12 10.41
C ASP A 85 13.28 -27.25 9.42
N ALA A 86 14.59 -27.16 9.69
CA ALA A 86 15.48 -26.40 8.82
C ALA A 86 15.63 -27.05 7.43
N ALA A 87 15.55 -28.38 7.36
CA ALA A 87 15.77 -29.16 6.14
C ALA A 87 14.50 -29.37 5.29
N GLU A 88 13.34 -28.86 5.73
CA GLU A 88 12.04 -29.03 5.06
C GLU A 88 11.65 -30.49 4.88
N ARG A 89 11.97 -31.31 5.87
CA ARG A 89 11.67 -32.74 5.92
C ARG A 89 10.52 -33.04 6.86
N LEU A 90 10.41 -32.30 7.97
CA LEU A 90 9.39 -32.52 9.00
C LEU A 90 8.56 -31.25 9.18
N GLY A 91 7.25 -31.41 9.27
CA GLY A 91 6.34 -30.30 9.52
C GLY A 91 5.03 -30.73 10.16
N GLY A 92 4.36 -29.78 10.77
CA GLY A 92 3.08 -29.95 11.45
C GLY A 92 2.41 -28.61 11.66
N PHE A 93 1.13 -28.61 12.03
CA PHE A 93 0.42 -27.39 12.37
C PHE A 93 -0.53 -27.60 13.55
N ALA A 94 -0.95 -26.49 14.17
CA ALA A 94 -2.03 -26.47 15.13
C ALA A 94 -2.93 -25.26 14.88
N ILE A 95 -4.22 -25.41 15.12
CA ILE A 95 -5.20 -24.33 15.05
C ILE A 95 -5.28 -23.66 16.42
N VAL A 96 -5.08 -22.35 16.46
CA VAL A 96 -5.25 -21.50 17.61
C VAL A 96 -6.65 -20.88 17.55
N PRO A 97 -7.53 -21.15 18.51
CA PRO A 97 -8.89 -20.65 18.49
C PRO A 97 -8.94 -19.13 18.70
N ALA A 98 -9.88 -18.47 18.03
CA ALA A 98 -10.07 -17.02 18.12
C ALA A 98 -10.55 -16.53 19.50
N LYS A 99 -11.20 -17.42 20.24
CA LYS A 99 -11.92 -17.13 21.47
C LYS A 99 -11.66 -18.22 22.50
N GLY A 100 -11.51 -17.81 23.75
CA GLY A 100 -11.25 -18.71 24.88
C GLY A 100 -9.77 -18.77 25.27
N PRO A 101 -9.43 -19.47 26.37
CA PRO A 101 -8.05 -19.59 26.81
C PRO A 101 -7.22 -20.38 25.80
N VAL A 102 -6.14 -19.78 25.31
CA VAL A 102 -5.12 -20.51 24.54
C VAL A 102 -4.25 -21.26 25.55
N GLY A 103 -4.59 -22.53 25.79
CA GLY A 103 -3.71 -23.43 26.52
C GLY A 103 -2.42 -23.71 25.74
N PRO A 104 -1.41 -24.35 26.37
CA PRO A 104 -0.22 -24.76 25.65
C PRO A 104 -0.61 -25.70 24.49
N ILE A 105 -0.23 -25.31 23.27
CA ILE A 105 -0.54 -26.10 22.06
C ILE A 105 0.55 -27.14 21.79
N GLU A 106 0.17 -28.30 21.29
CA GLU A 106 1.11 -29.33 20.84
C GLU A 106 1.05 -29.45 19.32
N ILE A 107 2.20 -29.30 18.65
CA ILE A 107 2.33 -29.50 17.20
C ILE A 107 3.07 -30.82 16.98
N LYS A 108 2.38 -31.80 16.40
CA LYS A 108 2.98 -33.06 15.98
C LYS A 108 3.54 -32.92 14.58
N VAL A 109 4.83 -33.20 14.41
CA VAL A 109 5.48 -33.16 13.09
C VAL A 109 5.54 -34.55 12.46
N SER A 110 5.27 -34.57 11.16
CA SER A 110 5.36 -35.75 10.28
C SER A 110 6.21 -35.40 9.05
N PRO A 111 6.64 -36.40 8.25
CA PRO A 111 7.27 -36.14 6.96
C PRO A 111 6.43 -35.19 6.10
N MET A 112 7.04 -34.09 5.65
CA MET A 112 6.37 -33.12 4.80
C MET A 112 6.01 -33.76 3.46
N ALA A 113 4.81 -33.43 2.98
CA ALA A 113 4.37 -33.75 1.64
C ALA A 113 4.74 -32.62 0.68
N GLU A 114 4.94 -32.95 -0.59
CA GLU A 114 5.17 -32.00 -1.66
C GLU A 114 3.95 -31.99 -2.59
N VAL A 115 3.42 -30.80 -2.90
CA VAL A 115 2.45 -30.61 -3.97
C VAL A 115 3.12 -29.86 -5.10
N GLN A 116 3.04 -30.39 -6.31
CA GLN A 116 3.65 -29.80 -7.48
C GLN A 116 2.68 -29.80 -8.66
N GLY A 117 2.97 -28.96 -9.65
CA GLY A 117 2.20 -28.91 -10.88
C GLY A 117 2.72 -27.84 -11.83
N ARG A 118 2.01 -27.70 -12.95
CA ARG A 118 2.32 -26.71 -13.98
C ARG A 118 1.06 -26.04 -14.48
N PHE A 119 1.09 -24.72 -14.63
CA PHE A 119 0.04 -23.96 -15.29
C PHE A 119 0.32 -23.80 -16.78
N THR A 120 -0.74 -23.85 -17.59
CA THR A 120 -0.74 -23.52 -19.01
C THR A 120 -1.93 -22.62 -19.32
N CYS A 121 -1.98 -22.05 -20.52
CA CYS A 121 -3.20 -21.47 -21.07
C CYS A 121 -3.27 -21.82 -22.55
N GLU A 122 -4.14 -22.74 -22.91
CA GLU A 122 -4.38 -23.16 -24.30
C GLU A 122 -4.98 -22.01 -25.12
N GLU A 123 -5.85 -21.19 -24.51
CA GLU A 123 -6.52 -20.08 -25.18
C GLU A 123 -5.55 -19.00 -25.71
N SER A 124 -4.49 -18.68 -24.95
CA SER A 124 -3.46 -17.70 -25.35
C SER A 124 -2.22 -18.36 -25.97
N GLY A 125 -2.03 -19.66 -25.78
CA GLY A 125 -0.80 -20.37 -26.10
C GLY A 125 0.39 -19.97 -25.21
N GLN A 126 0.17 -19.17 -24.16
CA GLN A 126 1.20 -18.66 -23.26
C GLN A 126 0.86 -19.02 -21.82
N ALA A 127 1.79 -19.66 -21.14
CA ALA A 127 1.70 -19.86 -19.70
C ALA A 127 1.75 -18.52 -18.93
N PRO A 128 1.20 -18.44 -17.72
CA PRO A 128 1.36 -17.26 -16.87
C PRO A 128 2.84 -17.00 -16.57
N ALA A 129 3.24 -15.72 -16.64
CA ALA A 129 4.60 -15.28 -16.32
C ALA A 129 4.92 -15.44 -14.82
N GLU A 130 3.90 -15.25 -13.98
CA GLU A 130 3.94 -15.55 -12.55
C GLU A 130 2.66 -16.28 -12.14
N ALA A 131 2.80 -17.23 -11.23
CA ALA A 131 1.70 -18.00 -10.69
C ALA A 131 1.67 -17.85 -9.16
N PRO A 132 0.82 -16.98 -8.61
CA PRO A 132 0.56 -16.98 -7.18
C PRO A 132 -0.20 -18.25 -6.79
N ILE A 133 0.16 -18.81 -5.64
CA ILE A 133 -0.51 -19.96 -5.03
C ILE A 133 -0.76 -19.63 -3.57
N LEU A 134 -1.96 -19.95 -3.10
CA LEU A 134 -2.38 -19.86 -1.71
C LEU A 134 -2.86 -21.24 -1.26
N MET A 135 -2.37 -21.66 -0.10
CA MET A 135 -2.74 -22.91 0.55
C MET A 135 -3.41 -22.58 1.87
N ALA A 136 -4.70 -22.91 1.95
CA ALA A 136 -5.50 -22.78 3.16
C ALA A 136 -5.93 -24.16 3.65
N LEU A 137 -6.03 -24.36 4.96
CA LEU A 137 -6.67 -25.55 5.50
C LEU A 137 -8.15 -25.55 5.11
N THR A 138 -8.68 -26.70 4.68
CA THR A 138 -10.12 -26.80 4.37
C THR A 138 -10.98 -26.56 5.62
N GLN A 139 -10.45 -26.87 6.80
CA GLN A 139 -11.08 -26.54 8.08
C GLN A 139 -10.82 -25.07 8.41
N GLY A 140 -11.89 -24.26 8.45
CA GLY A 140 -11.83 -22.86 8.87
C GLY A 140 -11.25 -21.89 7.83
N ASP A 141 -10.88 -22.37 6.64
CA ASP A 141 -10.25 -21.59 5.58
C ASP A 141 -8.99 -20.83 6.01
N LEU A 142 -8.20 -21.48 6.87
CA LEU A 142 -7.05 -20.88 7.53
C LEU A 142 -5.83 -20.88 6.60
N ARG A 143 -5.41 -19.70 6.16
CA ARG A 143 -4.23 -19.52 5.30
C ARG A 143 -2.98 -19.99 6.05
N LEU A 144 -2.32 -21.00 5.50
CA LEU A 144 -1.13 -21.62 6.10
C LEU A 144 0.14 -21.17 5.38
N ALA A 145 0.07 -21.18 4.05
CA ALA A 145 1.19 -20.88 3.20
C ALA A 145 0.72 -20.22 1.91
N SER A 146 1.56 -19.38 1.33
CA SER A 146 1.39 -18.85 -0.02
C SER A 146 2.72 -18.83 -0.73
N GLY A 147 2.73 -18.73 -2.05
CA GLY A 147 3.95 -18.48 -2.80
C GLY A 147 3.67 -17.76 -4.11
N ARG A 148 4.71 -17.13 -4.65
CA ARG A 148 4.70 -16.54 -5.99
C ARG A 148 5.81 -17.19 -6.79
N PHE A 149 5.43 -17.98 -7.79
CA PHE A 149 6.37 -18.73 -8.61
C PHE A 149 6.53 -18.01 -9.95
N ARG A 150 7.78 -17.75 -10.36
CA ARG A 150 8.04 -17.27 -11.73
C ARG A 150 7.96 -18.45 -12.68
N GLY A 151 7.28 -18.21 -13.80
CA GLY A 151 6.97 -19.21 -14.79
C GLY A 151 5.86 -20.19 -14.37
N PRO A 152 5.60 -21.17 -15.23
CA PRO A 152 4.42 -22.04 -15.10
C PRO A 152 4.51 -23.11 -14.03
N ALA A 153 5.70 -23.51 -13.60
CA ALA A 153 5.87 -24.63 -12.67
C ALA A 153 5.85 -24.15 -11.22
N PHE A 154 5.26 -24.96 -10.35
CA PHE A 154 5.27 -24.72 -8.91
C PHE A 154 5.51 -26.01 -8.14
N ALA A 155 6.11 -25.86 -6.96
CA ALA A 155 6.25 -26.92 -5.98
C ALA A 155 6.22 -26.29 -4.58
N MET A 156 5.45 -26.88 -3.67
CA MET A 156 5.33 -26.43 -2.30
C MET A 156 5.37 -27.64 -1.37
N ARG A 157 6.14 -27.52 -0.28
CA ARG A 157 6.14 -28.52 0.79
C ARG A 157 5.25 -28.07 1.94
N LEU A 158 4.37 -28.96 2.36
CA LEU A 158 3.40 -28.72 3.44
C LEU A 158 3.33 -29.93 4.37
N PRO A 159 2.89 -29.75 5.63
CA PRO A 159 2.56 -30.87 6.48
C PRO A 159 1.43 -31.72 5.88
N SER A 160 1.30 -32.97 6.33
CA SER A 160 0.13 -33.79 5.99
C SER A 160 -1.16 -33.12 6.47
N GLY A 161 -2.22 -33.14 5.66
CA GLY A 161 -3.46 -32.44 5.96
C GLY A 161 -4.38 -32.27 4.76
N ARG A 162 -5.51 -31.60 4.97
CA ARG A 162 -6.48 -31.26 3.91
C ARG A 162 -6.42 -29.78 3.62
N TYR A 163 -6.20 -29.45 2.36
CA TYR A 163 -5.95 -28.08 1.91
C TYR A 163 -6.88 -27.70 0.77
N ARG A 164 -7.31 -26.43 0.77
CA ARG A 164 -7.78 -25.73 -0.41
C ARG A 164 -6.57 -25.04 -1.03
N LEU A 165 -6.22 -25.45 -2.24
CA LEU A 165 -5.26 -24.80 -3.11
C LEU A 165 -6.02 -23.80 -3.98
N ALA A 166 -5.67 -22.53 -3.90
CA ALA A 166 -6.07 -21.50 -4.85
C ALA A 166 -4.83 -21.02 -5.61
N GLY A 167 -4.86 -20.98 -6.94
CA GLY A 167 -3.65 -20.60 -7.69
C GLY A 167 -3.83 -20.31 -9.16
N GLY A 168 -2.79 -19.71 -9.75
CA GLY A 168 -2.74 -19.35 -11.17
C GLY A 168 -3.52 -18.09 -11.53
N GLU A 169 -4.19 -17.44 -10.56
CA GLU A 169 -4.88 -16.19 -10.80
C GLU A 169 -3.89 -15.08 -11.18
N SER A 170 -4.23 -14.33 -12.23
CA SER A 170 -3.46 -13.16 -12.68
C SER A 170 -4.37 -12.18 -13.42
N ASP A 171 -3.80 -11.10 -13.95
CA ASP A 171 -4.48 -10.13 -14.81
C ASP A 171 -5.14 -10.80 -16.02
N GLN A 172 -4.47 -11.81 -16.56
CA GLN A 172 -4.88 -12.51 -17.77
C GLN A 172 -5.67 -13.80 -17.49
N HIS A 173 -5.46 -14.44 -16.34
CA HIS A 173 -5.94 -15.80 -16.08
C HIS A 173 -6.89 -15.88 -14.88
N VAL A 174 -7.99 -16.61 -15.06
CA VAL A 174 -8.89 -17.02 -13.98
C VAL A 174 -8.17 -18.09 -13.15
N GLY A 175 -8.04 -17.83 -11.85
CA GLY A 175 -7.45 -18.80 -10.93
C GLY A 175 -8.29 -20.05 -10.78
N ILE A 176 -7.67 -21.12 -10.29
CA ILE A 176 -8.34 -22.36 -9.92
C ILE A 176 -8.44 -22.48 -8.40
N GLU A 177 -9.45 -23.20 -7.94
CA GLU A 177 -9.52 -23.73 -6.58
C GLU A 177 -9.66 -25.25 -6.61
N ARG A 178 -8.86 -25.95 -5.81
CA ARG A 178 -8.92 -27.42 -5.68
C ARG A 178 -8.71 -27.82 -4.23
N ASN A 179 -9.51 -28.77 -3.76
CA ASN A 179 -9.24 -29.43 -2.49
C ASN A 179 -8.27 -30.59 -2.71
N VAL A 180 -7.20 -30.64 -1.92
CA VAL A 180 -6.17 -31.67 -1.95
C VAL A 180 -5.98 -32.24 -0.54
N THR A 181 -5.72 -33.54 -0.48
CA THR A 181 -5.30 -34.22 0.76
C THR A 181 -3.86 -34.65 0.57
N LEU A 182 -3.01 -34.32 1.53
CA LEU A 182 -1.59 -34.65 1.54
C LEU A 182 -1.32 -35.66 2.65
N GLU A 183 -0.83 -36.83 2.27
CA GLU A 183 -0.36 -37.86 3.19
C GLU A 183 1.12 -37.62 3.57
N PRO A 184 1.60 -38.08 4.74
CA PRO A 184 2.99 -37.87 5.15
C PRO A 184 4.01 -38.35 4.10
N GLY A 185 4.92 -37.47 3.70
CA GLY A 185 5.98 -37.79 2.73
C GLY A 185 5.52 -37.97 1.27
N GLN A 186 4.24 -37.75 0.97
CA GLN A 186 3.69 -37.88 -0.37
C GLN A 186 4.26 -36.80 -1.31
N VAL A 187 4.54 -37.17 -2.56
CA VAL A 187 4.64 -36.20 -3.66
C VAL A 187 3.34 -36.26 -4.46
N LEU A 188 2.52 -35.23 -4.36
CA LEU A 188 1.28 -35.07 -5.12
C LEU A 188 1.55 -34.21 -6.35
N ASP A 189 1.59 -34.85 -7.51
CA ASP A 189 1.66 -34.15 -8.79
C ASP A 189 0.26 -33.87 -9.33
N LEU A 190 -0.08 -32.59 -9.49
CA LEU A 190 -1.35 -32.11 -10.05
C LEU A 190 -1.35 -32.09 -11.59
N GLY A 191 -0.21 -32.41 -12.21
CA GLY A 191 -0.01 -32.40 -13.64
C GLY A 191 -0.06 -31.00 -14.23
N THR A 192 -0.52 -30.94 -15.48
CA THR A 192 -0.74 -29.67 -16.19
C THR A 192 -2.17 -29.17 -15.94
N ILE A 193 -2.27 -27.92 -15.51
CA ILE A 193 -3.50 -27.22 -15.20
C ILE A 193 -3.67 -26.12 -16.25
N ASP A 194 -4.62 -26.33 -17.14
CA ASP A 194 -5.00 -25.31 -18.12
C ASP A 194 -5.85 -24.21 -17.46
N LEU A 195 -5.29 -23.02 -17.39
CA LEU A 195 -5.95 -21.82 -16.91
C LEU A 195 -6.75 -21.17 -18.05
N LYS A 196 -7.91 -20.62 -17.70
CA LYS A 196 -8.76 -19.91 -18.66
C LYS A 196 -8.45 -18.43 -18.63
N LEU A 197 -8.55 -17.77 -19.78
CA LEU A 197 -8.44 -16.31 -19.82
C LEU A 197 -9.61 -15.67 -19.06
N THR A 198 -9.32 -14.55 -18.41
CA THR A 198 -10.38 -13.68 -17.88
C THR A 198 -11.20 -13.13 -19.05
N PRO A 199 -12.48 -12.77 -18.87
CA PRO A 199 -13.27 -12.28 -19.99
C PRO A 199 -12.67 -11.00 -20.60
N ILE A 200 -12.12 -10.11 -19.77
CA ILE A 200 -11.38 -8.91 -20.20
C ILE A 200 -10.12 -9.27 -21.01
N ALA A 201 -9.38 -10.32 -20.62
CA ALA A 201 -8.20 -10.76 -21.34
C ALA A 201 -8.50 -11.28 -22.74
N ARG A 202 -9.66 -11.90 -22.93
CA ARG A 202 -10.11 -12.35 -24.26
C ARG A 202 -10.40 -11.20 -25.22
N LEU A 203 -10.50 -9.97 -24.73
CA LEU A 203 -10.67 -8.76 -25.55
C LEU A 203 -9.35 -8.27 -26.15
N TYR A 204 -8.19 -8.73 -25.66
CA TYR A 204 -6.90 -8.27 -26.16
C TYR A 204 -6.77 -8.42 -27.68
N GLY A 205 -6.30 -7.36 -28.34
CA GLY A 205 -6.17 -7.26 -29.79
C GLY A 205 -7.49 -7.14 -30.54
N LYS A 206 -8.63 -7.05 -29.85
CA LYS A 206 -9.97 -6.96 -30.45
C LYS A 206 -10.63 -5.63 -30.12
N GLU A 207 -11.60 -5.25 -30.94
CA GLU A 207 -12.56 -4.20 -30.57
C GLU A 207 -13.38 -4.70 -29.37
N PRO A 208 -13.46 -3.94 -28.28
CA PRO A 208 -14.22 -4.35 -27.11
C PRO A 208 -15.73 -4.29 -27.39
N PRO A 209 -16.57 -4.88 -26.53
CA PRO A 209 -18.01 -4.76 -26.66
C PRO A 209 -18.46 -3.30 -26.69
N ALA A 210 -19.55 -3.02 -27.41
CA ALA A 210 -20.21 -1.73 -27.33
C ALA A 210 -20.67 -1.46 -25.89
N TRP A 211 -20.41 -0.26 -25.38
CA TRP A 211 -20.90 0.15 -24.07
C TRP A 211 -22.37 0.55 -24.11
N HIS A 212 -23.01 0.43 -22.96
CA HIS A 212 -24.33 0.95 -22.66
C HIS A 212 -24.18 2.14 -21.71
N ILE A 213 -24.72 3.30 -22.07
CA ILE A 213 -24.64 4.52 -21.26
C ILE A 213 -26.06 5.00 -20.98
N THR A 214 -26.37 5.24 -19.72
CA THR A 214 -27.66 5.81 -19.29
C THR A 214 -27.58 7.32 -19.13
N ASP A 215 -26.41 7.84 -18.77
CA ASP A 215 -26.13 9.29 -18.71
C ASP A 215 -24.62 9.56 -18.84
N ALA A 216 -24.25 10.77 -19.27
CA ALA A 216 -22.84 11.16 -19.40
C ALA A 216 -22.62 12.64 -19.07
N ARG A 217 -21.43 12.95 -18.53
CA ARG A 217 -20.95 14.31 -18.26
C ARG A 217 -19.62 14.52 -18.98
N GLY A 218 -19.49 15.64 -19.69
CA GLY A 218 -18.30 15.98 -20.49
C GLY A 218 -18.32 15.46 -21.93
N VAL A 219 -19.25 14.55 -22.25
CA VAL A 219 -19.55 14.04 -23.60
C VAL A 219 -21.06 13.83 -23.75
N SER A 220 -21.52 13.57 -24.98
CA SER A 220 -22.92 13.18 -25.24
C SER A 220 -23.23 11.81 -24.60
N LYS A 221 -24.46 11.63 -24.13
CA LYS A 221 -24.96 10.31 -23.66
C LYS A 221 -25.03 9.26 -24.77
N ASP A 222 -25.07 9.68 -26.03
CA ASP A 222 -25.09 8.80 -27.21
C ASP A 222 -23.68 8.49 -27.74
N VAL A 223 -22.63 8.90 -27.03
CA VAL A 223 -21.23 8.69 -27.43
C VAL A 223 -20.93 7.21 -27.65
N ARG A 224 -20.16 6.92 -28.69
CA ARG A 224 -19.75 5.56 -29.08
C ARG A 224 -18.23 5.47 -29.16
N LEU A 225 -17.70 4.25 -29.08
CA LEU A 225 -16.26 4.03 -29.19
C LEU A 225 -15.70 4.55 -30.53
N SER A 226 -16.49 4.47 -31.60
CA SER A 226 -16.14 5.00 -32.92
C SER A 226 -15.85 6.50 -32.93
N ASP A 227 -16.40 7.27 -31.98
CA ASP A 227 -16.22 8.71 -31.91
C ASP A 227 -14.80 9.11 -31.46
N PHE A 228 -14.03 8.13 -30.95
CA PHE A 228 -12.66 8.32 -30.48
C PHE A 228 -11.61 7.67 -31.40
N LYS A 229 -11.99 7.20 -32.60
CA LYS A 229 -11.00 6.67 -33.56
C LYS A 229 -9.91 7.70 -33.86
N GLY A 230 -8.66 7.23 -33.91
CA GLY A 230 -7.47 8.07 -34.04
C GLY A 230 -6.89 8.52 -32.69
N LYS A 231 -7.58 8.28 -31.57
CA LYS A 231 -7.09 8.57 -30.22
C LYS A 231 -6.86 7.29 -29.43
N TRP A 232 -5.89 7.34 -28.53
CA TRP A 232 -5.81 6.37 -27.43
C TRP A 232 -7.00 6.56 -26.49
N VAL A 233 -7.67 5.48 -26.09
CA VAL A 233 -8.83 5.56 -25.18
C VAL A 233 -8.50 4.80 -23.90
N VAL A 234 -8.54 5.50 -22.78
CA VAL A 234 -8.49 4.91 -21.44
C VAL A 234 -9.91 4.78 -20.94
N ILE A 235 -10.34 3.58 -20.57
CA ILE A 235 -11.59 3.33 -19.86
C ILE A 235 -11.22 2.92 -18.42
N ASP A 236 -11.47 3.79 -17.45
CA ASP A 236 -11.26 3.49 -16.02
C ASP A 236 -12.62 3.15 -15.39
N PHE A 237 -12.84 1.86 -15.14
CA PHE A 237 -13.99 1.37 -14.40
C PHE A 237 -13.78 1.63 -12.91
N TRP A 238 -14.64 2.45 -12.33
CA TRP A 238 -14.55 2.90 -10.93
C TRP A 238 -15.91 2.95 -10.23
N GLY A 239 -15.89 3.16 -8.91
CA GLY A 239 -17.07 3.50 -8.12
C GLY A 239 -16.70 4.45 -6.98
N PHE A 240 -17.61 5.35 -6.57
CA PHE A 240 -17.34 6.30 -5.47
C PHE A 240 -17.02 5.60 -4.14
N TRP A 241 -17.50 4.37 -3.96
CA TRP A 241 -17.28 3.52 -2.79
C TRP A 241 -15.91 2.79 -2.83
N CYS A 242 -15.28 2.73 -4.00
CA CYS A 242 -14.01 2.04 -4.20
C CYS A 242 -12.83 2.91 -3.73
N GLY A 243 -12.32 2.60 -2.53
CA GLY A 243 -11.18 3.29 -1.92
C GLY A 243 -9.97 3.45 -2.85
N PRO A 244 -9.44 2.39 -3.47
CA PRO A 244 -8.33 2.50 -4.41
C PRO A 244 -8.63 3.32 -5.67
N CYS A 245 -9.86 3.24 -6.19
CA CYS A 245 -10.28 4.02 -7.35
C CYS A 245 -10.18 5.52 -7.07
N VAL A 246 -10.77 5.96 -5.95
CA VAL A 246 -10.85 7.39 -5.60
C VAL A 246 -9.54 7.92 -5.00
N ARG A 247 -8.73 7.09 -4.35
CA ARG A 247 -7.48 7.52 -3.71
C ARG A 247 -6.25 7.37 -4.61
N ARG A 248 -6.30 6.54 -5.64
CA ARG A 248 -5.14 6.21 -6.50
C ARG A 248 -5.46 6.32 -7.99
N SER A 249 -6.35 5.48 -8.53
CA SER A 249 -6.56 5.38 -9.99
C SER A 249 -6.93 6.72 -10.61
N LEU A 250 -8.05 7.30 -10.19
CA LEU A 250 -8.53 8.57 -10.73
C LEU A 250 -7.55 9.73 -10.46
N PRO A 251 -6.98 9.89 -9.24
CA PRO A 251 -5.89 10.86 -9.03
C PRO A 251 -4.72 10.72 -9.98
N ASN A 252 -4.27 9.49 -10.26
CA ASN A 252 -3.17 9.28 -11.21
C ASN A 252 -3.56 9.75 -12.62
N TRP A 253 -4.79 9.47 -13.07
CA TRP A 253 -5.29 9.94 -14.36
C TRP A 253 -5.49 11.45 -14.41
N MET A 254 -5.88 12.08 -13.30
CA MET A 254 -5.93 13.54 -13.21
C MET A 254 -4.53 14.14 -13.38
N ASP A 255 -3.53 13.58 -12.71
CA ASP A 255 -2.13 13.99 -12.85
C ASP A 255 -1.58 13.73 -14.26
N PHE A 256 -1.98 12.62 -14.89
CA PHE A 256 -1.59 12.26 -16.25
C PHE A 256 -2.17 13.25 -17.27
N ALA A 257 -3.47 13.53 -17.18
CA ALA A 257 -4.16 14.47 -18.06
C ALA A 257 -3.56 15.87 -17.99
N GLU A 258 -3.17 16.31 -16.80
CA GLU A 258 -2.49 17.59 -16.58
C GLU A 258 -1.08 17.60 -17.19
N ALA A 259 -0.29 16.55 -16.96
CA ALA A 259 1.07 16.44 -17.50
C ALA A 259 1.11 16.38 -19.04
N HIS A 260 0.12 15.71 -19.63
CA HIS A 260 -0.03 15.52 -21.07
C HIS A 260 -1.06 16.45 -21.70
N ALA A 261 -1.31 17.64 -21.12
CA ALA A 261 -2.27 18.60 -21.66
C ALA A 261 -1.94 19.01 -23.12
N ALA A 262 -0.65 19.04 -23.49
CA ALA A 262 -0.21 19.28 -24.86
C ALA A 262 -0.60 18.16 -25.84
N ASP A 263 -0.82 16.94 -25.35
CA ASP A 263 -1.20 15.76 -26.14
C ASP A 263 -2.69 15.41 -26.00
N HIS A 264 -3.54 16.30 -25.44
CA HIS A 264 -4.97 16.02 -25.19
C HIS A 264 -5.79 15.63 -26.44
N ASP A 265 -5.28 15.96 -27.64
CA ASP A 265 -5.88 15.54 -28.90
C ASP A 265 -5.53 14.09 -29.28
N GLN A 266 -4.51 13.49 -28.68
CA GLN A 266 -4.03 12.14 -28.98
C GLN A 266 -4.66 11.07 -28.09
N PHE A 267 -5.25 11.43 -26.95
CA PHE A 267 -5.89 10.48 -26.04
C PHE A 267 -7.16 11.03 -25.39
N VAL A 268 -7.97 10.15 -24.83
CA VAL A 268 -9.11 10.48 -23.98
C VAL A 268 -9.17 9.51 -22.80
N ILE A 269 -9.55 10.02 -21.63
CA ILE A 269 -9.83 9.21 -20.44
C ILE A 269 -11.33 9.21 -20.22
N LEU A 270 -11.94 8.04 -20.03
CA LEU A 270 -13.37 7.86 -19.81
C LEU A 270 -13.53 7.18 -18.45
N ALA A 271 -14.07 7.91 -17.47
CA ALA A 271 -14.32 7.39 -16.13
C ALA A 271 -15.69 6.74 -16.09
N PHE A 272 -15.71 5.41 -16.20
CA PHE A 272 -16.94 4.62 -16.27
C PHE A 272 -17.36 4.19 -14.86
N HIS A 273 -18.40 4.83 -14.33
CA HIS A 273 -18.87 4.55 -12.98
C HIS A 273 -19.69 3.26 -12.97
N ASP A 274 -19.56 2.48 -11.89
CA ASP A 274 -20.39 1.31 -11.63
C ASP A 274 -21.88 1.67 -11.43
N PRO A 275 -22.79 0.68 -11.40
CA PRO A 275 -24.23 0.95 -11.33
C PRO A 275 -24.72 1.57 -10.02
N GLU A 276 -23.88 1.72 -8.99
CA GLU A 276 -24.28 2.32 -7.71
C GLU A 276 -24.64 3.82 -7.82
N ALA A 277 -24.14 4.53 -8.83
CA ALA A 277 -24.56 5.90 -9.10
C ALA A 277 -25.75 5.92 -10.08
N THR A 278 -26.96 6.17 -9.56
CA THR A 278 -28.19 6.15 -10.37
C THR A 278 -28.39 7.38 -11.25
N ASP A 279 -27.77 8.50 -10.88
CA ASP A 279 -27.74 9.75 -11.63
C ASP A 279 -26.60 10.65 -11.15
N PHE A 280 -26.37 11.76 -11.84
CA PHE A 280 -25.33 12.72 -11.48
C PHE A 280 -25.60 13.50 -10.19
N ALA A 281 -26.85 13.67 -9.77
CA ALA A 281 -27.16 14.37 -8.52
C ALA A 281 -26.74 13.52 -7.30
N MET A 282 -27.04 12.22 -7.32
CA MET A 282 -26.54 11.27 -6.35
C MET A 282 -25.01 11.22 -6.36
N LEU A 283 -24.40 11.11 -7.55
CA LEU A 283 -22.95 11.05 -7.67
C LEU A 283 -22.29 12.29 -7.07
N ASP A 284 -22.78 13.49 -7.39
CA ASP A 284 -22.23 14.74 -6.86
C ASP A 284 -22.28 14.80 -5.33
N GLU A 285 -23.38 14.37 -4.71
CA GLU A 285 -23.49 14.28 -3.24
C GLU A 285 -22.44 13.32 -2.65
N LYS A 286 -22.22 12.15 -3.28
CA LYS A 286 -21.21 11.18 -2.85
C LYS A 286 -19.78 11.68 -3.08
N LEU A 287 -19.56 12.50 -4.12
CA LEU A 287 -18.25 13.06 -4.43
C LEU A 287 -17.84 14.23 -3.54
N LYS A 288 -18.76 14.97 -2.92
CA LYS A 288 -18.41 16.07 -2.00
C LYS A 288 -17.31 15.75 -0.96
N PRO A 289 -17.38 14.65 -0.18
CA PRO A 289 -16.32 14.29 0.76
C PRO A 289 -15.04 13.80 0.06
N ILE A 290 -15.15 13.14 -1.09
CA ILE A 290 -14.01 12.65 -1.87
C ILE A 290 -13.24 13.83 -2.48
N ILE A 291 -13.96 14.78 -3.06
CA ILE A 291 -13.42 16.03 -3.59
C ILE A 291 -12.71 16.79 -2.48
N ARG A 292 -13.36 17.02 -1.33
CA ARG A 292 -12.73 17.73 -0.20
C ARG A 292 -11.52 17.01 0.38
N GLY A 293 -11.58 15.67 0.47
CA GLY A 293 -10.50 14.84 1.01
C GLY A 293 -9.54 14.35 -0.07
N SER A 294 -9.82 13.16 -0.61
CA SER A 294 -8.94 12.41 -1.52
C SER A 294 -8.48 13.19 -2.76
N TRP A 295 -9.30 14.09 -3.31
CA TRP A 295 -8.97 14.87 -4.52
C TRP A 295 -8.57 16.31 -4.21
N ARG A 296 -8.52 16.72 -2.94
CA ARG A 296 -8.03 18.05 -2.51
C ARG A 296 -8.67 19.23 -3.25
N GLY A 297 -9.97 19.15 -3.50
CA GLY A 297 -10.75 20.14 -4.22
C GLY A 297 -10.76 19.99 -5.74
N ARG A 298 -9.96 19.08 -6.31
CA ARG A 298 -9.95 18.81 -7.75
C ARG A 298 -11.23 18.06 -8.16
N MET A 299 -11.70 18.40 -9.35
CA MET A 299 -12.74 17.66 -10.06
C MET A 299 -12.08 16.80 -11.14
N LEU A 300 -12.78 15.75 -11.59
CA LEU A 300 -12.31 14.97 -12.73
C LEU A 300 -12.29 15.86 -13.99
N PRO A 301 -11.14 16.02 -14.66
CA PRO A 301 -11.01 16.87 -15.85
C PRO A 301 -11.45 16.15 -17.13
N PHE A 302 -11.92 14.92 -17.01
CA PHE A 302 -12.28 14.04 -18.12
C PHE A 302 -13.71 13.50 -17.99
N PRO A 303 -14.32 13.02 -19.09
CA PRO A 303 -15.71 12.56 -19.09
C PRO A 303 -16.02 11.48 -18.06
N ILE A 304 -17.23 11.55 -17.49
CA ILE A 304 -17.80 10.53 -16.60
C ILE A 304 -19.00 9.91 -17.30
N LEU A 305 -19.01 8.58 -17.39
CA LEU A 305 -20.06 7.80 -18.02
C LEU A 305 -20.78 6.98 -16.94
N LEU A 306 -22.11 7.00 -16.93
CA LEU A 306 -22.94 6.19 -16.04
C LEU A 306 -23.63 5.10 -16.84
N ASP A 307 -23.62 3.88 -16.29
CA ASP A 307 -24.45 2.78 -16.76
C ASP A 307 -25.20 2.16 -15.58
N THR A 308 -26.40 2.66 -15.31
CA THR A 308 -27.22 2.19 -14.18
C THR A 308 -27.71 0.75 -14.36
N THR A 309 -27.52 0.14 -15.53
CA THR A 309 -27.88 -1.26 -15.79
C THR A 309 -26.77 -2.24 -15.45
N GLY A 310 -25.51 -1.78 -15.38
CA GLY A 310 -24.33 -2.63 -15.21
C GLY A 310 -24.00 -3.51 -16.41
N GLN A 311 -24.64 -3.30 -17.55
CA GLN A 311 -24.44 -4.10 -18.75
C GLN A 311 -23.01 -3.95 -19.29
N THR A 312 -22.46 -2.73 -19.32
CA THR A 312 -21.09 -2.48 -19.80
C THR A 312 -20.05 -3.16 -18.91
N VAL A 313 -20.19 -3.05 -17.58
CA VAL A 313 -19.32 -3.71 -16.59
C VAL A 313 -19.31 -5.23 -16.82
N LYS A 314 -20.48 -5.80 -17.06
CA LYS A 314 -20.65 -7.23 -17.34
C LYS A 314 -20.04 -7.63 -18.68
N ASP A 315 -20.26 -6.86 -19.74
CA ASP A 315 -19.79 -7.17 -21.09
C ASP A 315 -18.25 -7.08 -21.19
N TYR A 316 -17.65 -6.13 -20.48
CA TYR A 316 -16.19 -6.02 -20.36
C TYR A 316 -15.59 -7.06 -19.40
N GLY A 317 -16.43 -7.77 -18.62
CA GLY A 317 -15.98 -8.77 -17.66
C GLY A 317 -15.24 -8.20 -16.46
N VAL A 318 -15.60 -6.98 -16.05
CA VAL A 318 -15.01 -6.29 -14.90
C VAL A 318 -15.43 -7.03 -13.63
N SER A 319 -14.45 -7.57 -12.92
CA SER A 319 -14.67 -8.33 -11.68
C SER A 319 -13.95 -7.72 -10.47
N HIS A 320 -13.18 -6.65 -10.66
CA HIS A 320 -12.41 -5.96 -9.63
C HIS A 320 -12.35 -4.46 -9.93
N TRP A 321 -12.07 -3.65 -8.91
CA TRP A 321 -12.09 -2.19 -9.02
C TRP A 321 -10.85 -1.58 -8.35
N PRO A 322 -10.14 -0.65 -9.02
CA PRO A 322 -10.35 -0.20 -10.40
C PRO A 322 -10.05 -1.31 -11.42
N THR A 323 -10.63 -1.19 -12.61
CA THR A 323 -10.17 -1.93 -13.80
C THR A 323 -9.96 -0.91 -14.92
N VAL A 324 -8.75 -0.89 -15.48
CA VAL A 324 -8.43 0.01 -16.60
C VAL A 324 -8.35 -0.79 -17.89
N VAL A 325 -8.94 -0.27 -18.97
CA VAL A 325 -8.78 -0.81 -20.32
C VAL A 325 -8.20 0.27 -21.21
N LEU A 326 -7.09 -0.02 -21.87
CA LEU A 326 -6.47 0.87 -22.86
C LEU A 326 -6.76 0.36 -24.27
N LEU A 327 -7.28 1.26 -25.11
CA LEU A 327 -7.51 1.03 -26.52
C LEU A 327 -6.53 1.82 -27.38
N ASP A 328 -6.03 1.19 -28.45
CA ASP A 328 -5.23 1.85 -29.47
C ASP A 328 -6.09 2.77 -30.37
N PRO A 329 -5.46 3.63 -31.21
CA PRO A 329 -6.18 4.53 -32.12
C PRO A 329 -7.13 3.84 -33.10
N GLU A 330 -6.98 2.53 -33.35
CA GLU A 330 -7.91 1.77 -34.19
C GLU A 330 -9.13 1.25 -33.42
N GLY A 331 -9.12 1.35 -32.08
CA GLY A 331 -10.18 0.94 -31.17
C GLY A 331 -10.00 -0.47 -30.59
N ARG A 332 -8.79 -1.05 -30.65
CA ARG A 332 -8.53 -2.40 -30.12
C ARG A 332 -7.93 -2.36 -28.73
N VAL A 333 -8.30 -3.31 -27.87
CA VAL A 333 -7.72 -3.46 -26.53
C VAL A 333 -6.25 -3.84 -26.63
N VAL A 334 -5.37 -3.05 -26.01
CA VAL A 334 -3.92 -3.28 -26.01
C VAL A 334 -3.31 -3.27 -24.61
N HIS A 335 -4.09 -2.96 -23.57
CA HIS A 335 -3.71 -3.14 -22.18
C HIS A 335 -4.94 -3.30 -21.28
N TYR A 336 -4.84 -4.13 -20.24
CA TYR A 336 -5.83 -4.22 -19.15
C TYR A 336 -5.16 -4.74 -17.85
N PRO A 337 -4.79 -3.90 -16.87
CA PRO A 337 -4.27 -4.39 -15.59
C PRO A 337 -5.43 -4.77 -14.64
N ARG A 338 -5.27 -5.85 -13.86
CA ARG A 338 -6.10 -6.11 -12.65
C ARG A 338 -5.52 -5.44 -11.40
N ALA A 339 -4.24 -5.04 -11.42
CA ALA A 339 -3.56 -4.41 -10.29
C ALA A 339 -3.66 -2.88 -10.32
N ILE A 340 -3.56 -2.26 -9.13
CA ILE A 340 -3.52 -0.80 -8.92
C ILE A 340 -2.09 -0.28 -9.18
N ASP A 341 -1.49 -0.71 -10.28
CA ASP A 341 -0.16 -0.30 -10.71
C ASP A 341 -0.30 0.53 -11.99
N ARG A 342 0.56 1.54 -12.15
CA ARG A 342 0.43 2.52 -13.24
C ARG A 342 0.93 2.00 -14.59
N ASP A 343 0.81 0.69 -14.82
CA ASP A 343 1.26 0.05 -16.06
C ASP A 343 0.50 0.65 -17.26
N ALA A 344 -0.77 1.02 -17.08
CA ALA A 344 -1.56 1.67 -18.11
C ALA A 344 -1.09 3.11 -18.42
N GLU A 345 -0.83 3.94 -17.41
CA GLU A 345 -0.29 5.29 -17.59
C GLU A 345 1.10 5.25 -18.24
N ASP A 346 1.99 4.36 -17.76
CA ASP A 346 3.35 4.23 -18.28
C ASP A 346 3.34 3.68 -19.71
N TYR A 347 2.43 2.73 -20.02
CA TYR A 347 2.20 2.27 -21.39
C TYR A 347 1.73 3.43 -22.28
N LEU A 348 0.71 4.19 -21.87
CA LEU A 348 0.20 5.30 -22.66
C LEU A 348 1.27 6.38 -22.87
N ALA A 349 1.99 6.78 -21.81
CA ALA A 349 3.08 7.74 -21.91
C ALA A 349 4.15 7.31 -22.93
N SER A 350 4.45 6.01 -23.02
CA SER A 350 5.41 5.48 -24.00
C SER A 350 4.97 5.60 -25.46
N ARG A 351 3.67 5.87 -25.69
CA ARG A 351 3.05 6.04 -27.02
C ARG A 351 2.81 7.50 -27.39
N LEU A 352 2.96 8.42 -26.42
CA LEU A 352 2.80 9.85 -26.62
C LEU A 352 4.16 10.54 -26.80
N THR A 353 4.12 11.83 -27.09
CA THR A 353 5.31 12.68 -27.13
C THR A 353 6.02 12.64 -25.77
N PRO A 354 7.33 12.32 -25.70
CA PRO A 354 8.04 12.35 -24.43
C PRO A 354 8.00 13.74 -23.81
N LEU A 355 7.59 13.84 -22.55
CA LEU A 355 7.57 15.09 -21.83
C LEU A 355 8.98 15.69 -21.74
N PRO A 356 9.15 17.02 -21.94
CA PRO A 356 10.42 17.70 -21.69
C PRO A 356 10.92 17.41 -20.26
N ASN A 357 12.23 17.28 -20.08
CA ASN A 357 12.81 16.94 -18.77
C ASN A 357 12.36 17.87 -17.64
N ALA A 358 12.26 19.18 -17.91
CA ALA A 358 11.76 20.16 -16.95
C ALA A 358 10.30 19.89 -16.52
N ALA A 359 9.43 19.50 -17.46
CA ALA A 359 8.04 19.13 -17.18
C ALA A 359 7.97 17.82 -16.37
N ARG A 360 8.80 16.83 -16.72
CA ARG A 360 8.94 15.57 -15.96
C ARG A 360 9.37 15.81 -14.51
N ILE A 361 10.36 16.68 -14.30
CA ILE A 361 10.85 17.05 -12.97
C ILE A 361 9.76 17.78 -12.18
N ALA A 362 9.13 18.79 -12.78
CA ALA A 362 8.05 19.54 -12.12
C ALA A 362 6.91 18.62 -11.69
N TRP A 363 6.49 17.73 -12.59
CA TRP A 363 5.45 16.74 -12.32
C TRP A 363 5.83 15.75 -11.22
N ALA A 364 7.07 15.22 -11.26
CA ALA A 364 7.55 14.31 -10.23
C ALA A 364 7.58 14.97 -8.85
N LEU A 365 8.04 16.21 -8.77
CA LEU A 365 8.09 16.97 -7.51
C LEU A 365 6.70 17.27 -6.95
N ASP A 366 5.71 17.55 -7.80
CA ASP A 366 4.36 17.92 -7.37
C ASP A 366 3.45 16.70 -7.15
N ARG A 367 3.97 15.49 -7.38
CA ARG A 367 3.28 14.22 -7.18
C ARG A 367 3.02 13.96 -5.70
N ASP A 368 1.79 13.61 -5.36
CA ASP A 368 1.43 13.21 -3.99
C ASP A 368 1.97 11.81 -3.67
N LEU A 369 2.68 11.69 -2.56
CA LEU A 369 3.17 10.44 -2.00
C LEU A 369 2.53 10.21 -0.62
N SER A 370 1.81 9.10 -0.48
CA SER A 370 1.31 8.62 0.81
C SER A 370 2.32 7.66 1.42
N LEU A 371 3.08 8.15 2.39
CA LEU A 371 4.19 7.43 3.02
C LEU A 371 4.05 7.45 4.54
N PHE A 372 4.65 6.47 5.18
CA PHE A 372 4.90 6.45 6.62
C PHE A 372 6.41 6.32 6.80
N THR A 373 7.02 7.29 7.46
CA THR A 373 8.45 7.28 7.76
C THR A 373 8.69 6.91 9.22
N HIS A 374 9.87 6.41 9.55
CA HIS A 374 10.30 6.11 10.92
C HIS A 374 11.59 6.89 11.23
N ASP A 375 11.84 7.16 12.51
CA ASP A 375 12.99 7.96 12.98
C ASP A 375 14.36 7.35 12.68
N ASP A 376 14.39 6.05 12.40
CA ASP A 376 15.59 5.27 12.08
C ASP A 376 15.87 5.19 10.58
N SER A 377 14.97 5.69 9.73
CA SER A 377 15.19 5.70 8.28
C SER A 377 16.39 6.58 7.92
N THR A 378 17.35 6.00 7.20
CA THR A 378 18.55 6.72 6.75
C THR A 378 18.24 7.66 5.59
N LEU A 379 19.11 8.65 5.39
CA LEU A 379 18.98 9.57 4.25
C LEU A 379 19.02 8.81 2.91
N ALA A 380 19.93 7.84 2.75
CA ALA A 380 20.04 7.01 1.55
C ALA A 380 18.76 6.19 1.27
N GLU A 381 18.17 5.57 2.30
CA GLU A 381 16.92 4.81 2.19
C GLU A 381 15.76 5.70 1.77
N LEU A 382 15.61 6.87 2.42
CA LEU A 382 14.56 7.82 2.07
C LEU A 382 14.72 8.33 0.63
N ILE A 383 15.93 8.69 0.20
CA ILE A 383 16.17 9.15 -1.19
C ILE A 383 15.89 8.05 -2.20
N SER A 384 16.31 6.82 -1.94
CA SER A 384 15.99 5.66 -2.78
C SER A 384 14.48 5.44 -2.89
N PHE A 385 13.78 5.54 -1.75
CA PHE A 385 12.34 5.41 -1.69
C PHE A 385 11.60 6.54 -2.41
N PHE A 386 12.02 7.79 -2.21
CA PHE A 386 11.51 8.97 -2.91
C PHE A 386 11.78 8.91 -4.40
N SER A 387 12.93 8.38 -4.84
CA SER A 387 13.22 8.18 -6.26
C SER A 387 12.24 7.19 -6.89
N LYS A 388 12.00 6.07 -6.21
CA LYS A 388 11.05 5.05 -6.67
C LYS A 388 9.62 5.57 -6.68
N MET A 389 9.17 6.17 -5.59
CA MET A 389 7.78 6.63 -5.42
C MET A 389 7.47 7.89 -6.23
N GLY A 390 8.46 8.80 -6.31
CA GLY A 390 8.45 10.01 -7.14
C GLY A 390 8.63 9.74 -8.63
N ARG A 391 9.04 8.54 -9.01
CA ARG A 391 9.27 8.10 -10.41
C ARG A 391 10.24 9.00 -11.16
N ILE A 392 11.23 9.47 -10.43
CA ILE A 392 12.30 10.29 -10.95
C ILE A 392 13.58 9.82 -10.32
N ARG A 393 14.65 9.74 -11.12
CA ARG A 393 15.95 9.40 -10.57
C ARG A 393 16.36 10.51 -9.60
N ILE A 394 16.70 10.13 -8.37
CA ILE A 394 17.25 11.04 -7.38
C ILE A 394 18.59 10.47 -6.96
N ASN A 395 19.68 11.17 -7.26
CA ASN A 395 21.03 10.75 -6.89
C ASN A 395 21.57 11.63 -5.76
N ILE A 396 22.31 11.01 -4.85
CA ILE A 396 23.12 11.72 -3.86
C ILE A 396 24.49 12.02 -4.47
N ASP A 397 24.91 13.28 -4.47
CA ASP A 397 26.28 13.63 -4.82
C ASP A 397 27.23 13.30 -3.66
N ARG A 398 27.81 12.10 -3.70
CA ARG A 398 28.64 11.58 -2.60
C ARG A 398 29.91 12.41 -2.34
N ASP A 399 30.49 12.99 -3.39
CA ASP A 399 31.68 13.83 -3.24
C ASP A 399 31.33 15.13 -2.50
N GLU A 400 30.20 15.73 -2.86
CA GLU A 400 29.68 16.94 -2.19
C GLU A 400 29.27 16.65 -0.74
N MET A 401 28.63 15.51 -0.48
CA MET A 401 28.25 15.07 0.87
C MET A 401 29.46 14.83 1.77
N THR A 402 30.44 14.06 1.27
CA THR A 402 31.67 13.76 2.01
C THR A 402 32.43 15.04 2.31
N GLY A 403 32.54 15.96 1.33
CA GLY A 403 33.16 17.26 1.52
C GLY A 403 32.44 18.17 2.52
N ALA A 404 31.15 17.97 2.74
CA ALA A 404 30.35 18.68 3.74
C ALA A 404 30.29 17.98 5.12
N GLY A 405 30.91 16.80 5.25
CA GLY A 405 30.85 15.99 6.47
C GLY A 405 29.46 15.41 6.74
N ILE A 406 28.69 15.13 5.68
CA ILE A 406 27.36 14.54 5.76
C ILE A 406 27.46 13.06 5.39
N ASP A 407 26.97 12.20 6.28
CA ASP A 407 26.89 10.75 6.07
C ASP A 407 25.51 10.39 5.48
N GLU A 408 25.49 9.64 4.38
CA GLU A 408 24.25 9.20 3.72
C GLU A 408 23.49 8.15 4.55
N ASP A 409 24.18 7.48 5.48
CA ASP A 409 23.59 6.53 6.43
C ASP A 409 23.11 7.21 7.73
N ALA A 410 23.21 8.55 7.81
CA ALA A 410 22.71 9.27 8.97
C ALA A 410 21.18 9.15 9.08
N PRO A 411 20.64 8.90 10.29
CA PRO A 411 19.20 8.82 10.50
C PRO A 411 18.54 10.18 10.28
N VAL A 412 17.39 10.18 9.62
CA VAL A 412 16.55 11.36 9.42
C VAL A 412 15.43 11.32 10.45
N PRO A 413 15.37 12.25 11.42
CA PRO A 413 14.36 12.26 12.49
C PRO A 413 13.01 12.79 11.97
N LEU A 414 12.51 12.18 10.90
CA LEU A 414 11.27 12.49 10.22
C LEU A 414 10.30 11.34 10.48
N TRP A 415 9.41 11.54 11.44
CA TRP A 415 8.34 10.61 11.74
C TRP A 415 7.00 11.28 11.43
N ILE A 416 6.40 10.87 10.32
CA ILE A 416 5.10 11.37 9.87
C ILE A 416 4.42 10.33 8.97
N GLY A 417 3.13 10.13 9.20
CA GLY A 417 2.25 9.35 8.34
C GLY A 417 1.38 10.28 7.50
N GLY A 418 1.84 10.62 6.30
CA GLY A 418 1.26 11.75 5.56
C GLY A 418 1.07 11.49 4.08
N ARG A 419 0.19 12.29 3.47
CA ARG A 419 0.17 12.49 2.03
C ARG A 419 0.75 13.87 1.77
N LEU A 420 2.01 13.93 1.36
CA LEU A 420 2.71 15.15 0.97
C LEU A 420 3.19 15.00 -0.46
N THR A 421 3.46 16.10 -1.16
CA THR A 421 4.18 16.01 -2.43
C THR A 421 5.61 15.49 -2.25
N LEU A 422 6.20 14.91 -3.30
CA LEU A 422 7.61 14.54 -3.32
C LEU A 422 8.50 15.73 -2.92
N ARG A 423 8.16 16.95 -3.38
CA ARG A 423 8.85 18.18 -3.03
C ARG A 423 8.87 18.42 -1.52
N ALA A 424 7.72 18.33 -0.86
CA ALA A 424 7.60 18.45 0.59
C ALA A 424 8.38 17.35 1.34
N TRP A 425 8.27 16.10 0.90
CA TRP A 425 9.04 14.98 1.46
C TRP A 425 10.56 15.22 1.37
N LEU A 426 11.05 15.65 0.20
CA LEU A 426 12.46 15.99 0.00
C LEU A 426 12.89 17.16 0.89
N ASN A 427 12.09 18.23 0.95
CA ASN A 427 12.40 19.40 1.77
C ASN A 427 12.54 19.01 3.25
N LEU A 428 11.55 18.31 3.82
CA LEU A 428 11.55 17.89 5.22
C LEU A 428 12.70 16.93 5.56
N ALA A 429 13.07 16.04 4.64
CA ALA A 429 14.15 15.08 4.85
C ALA A 429 15.55 15.70 4.70
N LEU A 430 15.71 16.69 3.81
CA LEU A 430 17.00 17.29 3.46
C LEU A 430 17.35 18.53 4.29
N ASP A 431 16.33 19.28 4.75
CA ASP A 431 16.48 20.47 5.61
C ASP A 431 17.44 20.25 6.80
N PRO A 432 17.33 19.14 7.59
CA PRO A 432 18.17 18.92 8.77
C PRO A 432 19.67 18.85 8.46
N PHE A 433 20.02 18.50 7.23
CA PHE A 433 21.40 18.34 6.76
C PHE A 433 21.91 19.57 6.01
N GLY A 434 21.09 20.62 5.85
CA GLY A 434 21.44 21.79 5.05
C GLY A 434 21.56 21.45 3.56
N LEU A 435 20.77 20.48 3.09
CA LEU A 435 20.77 20.00 1.72
C LEU A 435 19.58 20.53 0.93
N THR A 436 19.68 20.42 -0.39
CA THR A 436 18.60 20.70 -1.36
C THR A 436 18.79 19.79 -2.58
N TYR A 437 18.02 20.00 -3.64
CA TYR A 437 18.14 19.25 -4.89
C TYR A 437 18.05 20.16 -6.11
N VAL A 438 18.82 19.80 -7.14
CA VAL A 438 18.84 20.48 -8.43
C VAL A 438 18.44 19.52 -9.55
N ALA A 439 17.94 20.07 -10.64
CA ALA A 439 17.68 19.32 -11.87
C ALA A 439 18.99 18.87 -12.52
N ASP A 440 19.04 17.64 -13.03
CA ASP A 440 20.05 17.17 -13.98
C ASP A 440 19.37 16.60 -15.24
N SER A 441 20.15 16.05 -16.18
CA SER A 441 19.61 15.52 -17.44
C SER A 441 18.74 14.27 -17.27
N ASN A 442 18.80 13.60 -16.11
CA ASN A 442 18.17 12.31 -15.84
C ASN A 442 17.19 12.35 -14.66
N GLY A 443 17.06 13.48 -13.96
CA GLY A 443 16.19 13.67 -12.82
C GLY A 443 16.69 14.74 -11.87
N LEU A 444 16.95 14.35 -10.62
CA LEU A 444 17.35 15.21 -9.51
C LEU A 444 18.69 14.76 -8.93
N ARG A 445 19.50 15.73 -8.52
CA ARG A 445 20.73 15.51 -7.76
C ARG A 445 20.64 16.26 -6.43
N VAL A 446 20.85 15.55 -5.33
CA VAL A 446 20.92 16.11 -3.97
C VAL A 446 22.27 16.77 -3.78
N VAL A 447 22.25 18.01 -3.33
CA VAL A 447 23.42 18.90 -3.21
C VAL A 447 23.35 19.72 -1.93
N ARG A 448 24.42 20.41 -1.58
CA ARG A 448 24.42 21.37 -0.47
C ARG A 448 23.57 22.58 -0.82
N ARG A 449 22.79 23.05 0.15
CA ARG A 449 21.97 24.25 -0.02
C ARG A 449 22.83 25.51 -0.07
N THR A 450 22.59 26.32 -1.08
CA THR A 450 23.10 27.68 -1.25
C THR A 450 21.98 28.58 -1.78
N ALA A 451 22.13 29.90 -1.64
CA ALA A 451 21.13 30.84 -2.18
C ALA A 451 20.93 30.71 -3.72
N ALA A 452 21.92 30.19 -4.44
CA ALA A 452 21.91 30.09 -5.89
C ALA A 452 21.21 28.82 -6.44
N ASN A 453 21.08 27.76 -5.63
CA ASN A 453 20.64 26.44 -6.10
C ASN A 453 19.36 25.91 -5.41
N ASP A 454 18.68 26.74 -4.64
CA ASP A 454 17.49 26.35 -3.86
C ASP A 454 16.16 26.69 -4.57
N SER A 455 16.16 26.87 -5.88
CA SER A 455 14.95 27.30 -6.61
C SER A 455 13.89 26.20 -6.68
N LEU A 456 14.30 24.94 -6.79
CA LEU A 456 13.38 23.79 -6.89
C LEU A 456 12.78 23.38 -5.55
N SER A 457 13.33 23.78 -4.41
CA SER A 457 12.71 23.51 -3.11
C SER A 457 11.54 24.46 -2.80
N ARG A 458 11.42 25.56 -3.54
CA ARG A 458 10.35 26.55 -3.34
C ARG A 458 8.98 25.96 -3.65
N PRO A 459 7.93 26.41 -2.94
CA PRO A 459 6.57 25.97 -3.21
C PRO A 459 6.15 26.16 -4.67
N SER A 460 5.58 25.10 -5.26
CA SER A 460 4.85 25.22 -6.53
C SER A 460 3.45 25.79 -6.27
N PRO A 461 2.72 26.27 -7.30
CA PRO A 461 1.33 26.71 -7.14
C PRO A 461 0.43 25.64 -6.49
N LYS A 462 0.67 24.36 -6.78
CA LYS A 462 -0.02 23.24 -6.12
C LYS A 462 0.29 23.21 -4.63
N GLN A 463 1.56 23.30 -4.25
CA GLN A 463 1.95 23.33 -2.84
C GLN A 463 1.44 24.57 -2.11
N GLU A 464 1.40 25.74 -2.75
CA GLU A 464 0.82 26.95 -2.17
C GLU A 464 -0.67 26.76 -1.85
N GLY A 465 -1.42 26.15 -2.77
CA GLY A 465 -2.81 25.76 -2.53
C GLY A 465 -2.97 24.73 -1.40
N ASP A 466 -2.10 23.72 -1.36
CA ASP A 466 -2.12 22.71 -0.30
C ASP A 466 -1.72 23.30 1.07
N ASN A 467 -0.75 24.21 1.12
CA ASN A 467 -0.41 24.96 2.33
C ASN A 467 -1.58 25.81 2.82
N ALA A 468 -2.30 26.49 1.92
CA ALA A 468 -3.50 27.24 2.28
C ALA A 468 -4.60 26.32 2.87
N ARG A 469 -4.76 25.11 2.31
CA ARG A 469 -5.69 24.10 2.84
C ARG A 469 -5.28 23.60 4.22
N VAL A 470 -3.98 23.36 4.45
CA VAL A 470 -3.45 22.97 5.77
C VAL A 470 -3.60 24.10 6.78
N ALA A 471 -3.42 25.36 6.36
CA ALA A 471 -3.70 26.52 7.20
C ALA A 471 -5.19 26.63 7.57
N GLU A 472 -6.10 26.17 6.72
CA GLU A 472 -7.53 26.07 7.07
C GLU A 472 -7.78 24.98 8.12
N ALA A 473 -7.02 23.89 8.13
CA ALA A 473 -7.11 22.86 9.17
C ALA A 473 -6.79 23.42 10.56
N LEU A 474 -5.96 24.47 10.67
CA LEU A 474 -5.71 25.17 11.94
C LEU A 474 -6.96 25.88 12.48
N LYS A 475 -7.97 26.13 11.64
CA LYS A 475 -9.24 26.74 12.07
C LYS A 475 -10.28 25.69 12.48
N GLN A 476 -10.03 24.41 12.21
CA GLN A 476 -10.92 23.33 12.61
C GLN A 476 -11.03 23.28 14.13
N LYS A 477 -12.26 23.19 14.63
CA LYS A 477 -12.52 23.04 16.06
C LYS A 477 -12.16 21.63 16.52
N VAL A 478 -11.41 21.54 17.61
CA VAL A 478 -10.94 20.28 18.18
C VAL A 478 -11.21 20.20 19.67
N THR A 479 -11.33 18.95 20.14
CA THR A 479 -11.43 18.62 21.56
C THR A 479 -10.42 17.51 21.87
N PHE A 480 -9.56 17.78 22.85
CA PHE A 480 -8.57 16.84 23.36
C PHE A 480 -8.22 17.15 24.81
N GLU A 481 -7.67 16.14 25.48
CA GLU A 481 -7.07 16.26 26.80
C GLU A 481 -5.81 15.40 26.80
N PHE A 482 -4.67 16.05 27.03
CA PHE A 482 -3.36 15.41 27.14
C PHE A 482 -2.84 15.62 28.55
N GLN A 483 -2.41 14.53 29.20
CA GLN A 483 -1.92 14.51 30.58
C GLN A 483 -0.52 13.91 30.61
N GLY A 484 0.49 14.72 30.31
CA GLY A 484 1.88 14.27 30.25
C GLY A 484 2.18 13.35 29.05
N GLU A 485 1.44 13.51 27.95
CA GLU A 485 1.64 12.73 26.73
C GLU A 485 2.92 13.17 26.01
N SER A 486 3.64 12.24 25.39
CA SER A 486 4.79 12.60 24.56
C SER A 486 4.35 13.45 23.36
N LEU A 487 5.23 14.35 22.88
CA LEU A 487 4.98 15.12 21.66
C LEU A 487 4.68 14.21 20.47
N THR A 488 5.30 13.03 20.44
CA THR A 488 5.01 11.95 19.50
C THR A 488 3.53 11.55 19.53
N ASN A 489 3.00 11.17 20.70
CA ASN A 489 1.60 10.75 20.84
C ASN A 489 0.62 11.90 20.56
N VAL A 490 1.00 13.13 20.93
CA VAL A 490 0.21 14.34 20.64
C VAL A 490 0.04 14.53 19.14
N VAL A 491 1.12 14.40 18.37
CA VAL A 491 1.09 14.51 16.90
C VAL A 491 0.15 13.47 16.32
N GLU A 492 0.33 12.19 16.65
CA GLU A 492 -0.52 11.11 16.14
C GLU A 492 -2.01 11.31 16.46
N ALA A 493 -2.31 11.69 17.71
CA ALA A 493 -3.68 11.91 18.15
C ALA A 493 -4.36 13.07 17.40
N LEU A 494 -3.60 14.12 17.07
CA LEU A 494 -4.12 15.28 16.33
C LEU A 494 -4.22 15.02 14.83
N GLU A 495 -3.28 14.29 14.23
CA GLU A 495 -3.39 13.85 12.82
C GLU A 495 -4.66 13.02 12.62
N ALA A 496 -4.93 12.07 13.54
CA ALA A 496 -6.12 11.22 13.49
C ALA A 496 -7.44 12.01 13.57
N LYS A 497 -7.44 13.16 14.27
CA LYS A 497 -8.64 14.01 14.43
C LYS A 497 -8.84 15.01 13.30
N THR A 498 -7.76 15.51 12.71
CA THR A 498 -7.78 16.66 11.80
C THR A 498 -7.55 16.27 10.35
N SER A 499 -7.03 15.06 10.09
CA SER A 499 -6.55 14.62 8.78
C SER A 499 -5.50 15.56 8.16
N ALA A 500 -4.93 16.48 8.95
CA ALA A 500 -3.79 17.28 8.56
C ALA A 500 -2.53 16.51 8.90
N SER A 501 -1.51 16.61 8.04
CA SER A 501 -0.18 16.10 8.34
C SER A 501 0.49 17.03 9.37
N ILE A 502 0.92 16.48 10.49
CA ILE A 502 1.55 17.20 11.59
C ILE A 502 2.89 16.54 11.87
N VAL A 503 3.95 17.33 12.03
CA VAL A 503 5.31 16.78 12.19
C VAL A 503 6.11 17.59 13.18
N LEU A 504 6.93 16.91 13.98
CA LEU A 504 7.97 17.56 14.77
C LEU A 504 9.11 17.96 13.84
N ASP A 505 9.53 19.23 13.87
CA ASP A 505 10.52 19.77 12.94
C ASP A 505 11.81 18.93 12.92
N PRO A 506 12.11 18.21 11.82
CA PRO A 506 13.23 17.27 11.77
C PRO A 506 14.58 17.96 12.04
N ASP A 507 14.71 19.23 11.65
CA ASP A 507 15.91 20.03 11.86
C ASP A 507 16.11 20.35 13.36
N GLY A 508 15.04 20.76 14.04
CA GLY A 508 15.03 20.96 15.50
C GLY A 508 15.31 19.66 16.27
N ARG A 509 14.79 18.53 15.78
CA ARG A 509 15.05 17.21 16.36
C ARG A 509 16.51 16.77 16.19
N ARG A 510 17.08 16.93 15.00
CA ARG A 510 18.47 16.57 14.72
C ARG A 510 19.45 17.36 15.58
N ARG A 511 19.17 18.64 15.84
CA ARG A 511 19.98 19.48 16.75
C ARG A 511 19.72 19.22 18.24
N GLY A 512 18.79 18.34 18.59
CA GLY A 512 18.38 18.08 19.97
C GLY A 512 17.58 19.20 20.64
N ALA A 513 17.14 20.19 19.86
CA ALA A 513 16.31 21.30 20.34
C ALA A 513 14.84 20.88 20.55
N ILE A 514 14.41 19.82 19.87
CA ILE A 514 13.08 19.19 20.05
C ILE A 514 13.31 17.72 20.37
N LYS A 515 12.79 17.25 21.50
CA LYS A 515 12.84 15.83 21.88
C LYS A 515 11.45 15.23 21.79
N ALA A 516 11.33 14.11 21.09
CA ALA A 516 10.05 13.44 20.83
C ALA A 516 9.34 12.97 22.12
N ASP A 517 10.11 12.61 23.15
CA ASP A 517 9.66 12.20 24.47
C ASP A 517 9.33 13.38 25.41
N THR A 518 9.48 14.62 24.95
CA THR A 518 9.03 15.81 25.70
C THR A 518 7.55 15.66 25.97
N THR A 519 7.14 15.78 27.22
CA THR A 519 5.75 15.63 27.61
C THR A 519 5.00 16.95 27.50
N ALA A 520 3.79 16.88 26.98
CA ALA A 520 2.88 18.01 26.86
C ALA A 520 1.61 17.72 27.66
N THR A 521 1.15 18.73 28.39
CA THR A 521 -0.10 18.69 29.15
C THR A 521 -0.94 19.87 28.72
N GLY A 522 -2.18 19.60 28.34
CA GLY A 522 -3.10 20.64 27.92
C GLY A 522 -4.44 20.08 27.47
N THR A 523 -5.45 20.92 27.52
CA THR A 523 -6.81 20.58 27.11
C THR A 523 -7.31 21.58 26.09
N ALA A 524 -8.21 21.11 25.23
CA ALA A 524 -8.93 21.89 24.23
C ALA A 524 -10.38 21.43 24.24
N ALA A 525 -11.33 22.36 24.19
CA ALA A 525 -12.74 22.06 24.14
C ALA A 525 -13.42 22.93 23.08
N ASP A 526 -13.75 22.33 21.93
CA ASP A 526 -14.42 22.98 20.80
C ASP A 526 -13.75 24.28 20.33
N GLU A 527 -12.41 24.32 20.35
CA GLU A 527 -11.62 25.50 19.99
C GLU A 527 -10.79 25.28 18.71
N PRO A 528 -10.43 26.34 17.97
CA PRO A 528 -9.59 26.22 16.78
C PRO A 528 -8.24 25.55 17.10
N LEU A 529 -7.86 24.56 16.29
CA LEU A 529 -6.63 23.77 16.44
C LEU A 529 -5.38 24.65 16.59
N GLY A 530 -5.25 25.73 15.82
CA GLY A 530 -4.09 26.62 15.89
C GLY A 530 -3.96 27.32 17.24
N ALA A 531 -5.09 27.75 17.83
CA ALA A 531 -5.10 28.35 19.16
C ALA A 531 -4.79 27.31 20.25
N ALA A 532 -5.34 26.10 20.10
CA ALA A 532 -5.08 24.97 20.98
C ALA A 532 -3.59 24.58 20.98
N LEU A 533 -3.01 24.44 19.80
CA LEU A 533 -1.58 24.14 19.60
C LEU A 533 -0.69 25.24 20.15
N ALA A 534 -1.00 26.52 19.89
CA ALA A 534 -0.22 27.63 20.42
C ALA A 534 -0.14 27.58 21.95
N ARG A 535 -1.26 27.30 22.63
CA ARG A 535 -1.31 27.17 24.10
C ARG A 535 -0.60 25.92 24.61
N LEU A 536 -0.73 24.79 23.91
CA LEU A 536 -0.08 23.53 24.27
C LEU A 536 1.45 23.63 24.15
N LEU A 537 1.95 24.35 23.14
CA LEU A 537 3.38 24.43 22.78
C LEU A 537 4.11 25.57 23.48
N GLU A 538 3.41 26.60 23.94
CA GLU A 538 4.00 27.77 24.58
C GLU A 538 4.88 27.43 25.80
N PRO A 539 4.48 26.57 26.75
CA PRO A 539 5.32 26.17 27.88
C PRO A 539 6.59 25.43 27.47
N LEU A 540 6.61 24.83 26.27
CA LEU A 540 7.73 24.08 25.73
C LEU A 540 8.70 24.96 24.93
N GLY A 541 8.43 26.28 24.81
CA GLY A 541 9.20 27.17 23.96
C GLY A 541 9.04 26.88 22.46
N MET A 542 7.94 26.22 22.08
CA MET A 542 7.67 25.77 20.72
C MET A 542 6.54 26.60 20.07
N ALA A 543 6.44 26.50 18.76
CA ALA A 543 5.40 27.10 17.93
C ALA A 543 4.98 26.12 16.83
N CYS A 544 3.81 26.34 16.24
CA CYS A 544 3.40 25.64 15.03
C CYS A 544 3.43 26.60 13.83
N ILE A 545 3.96 26.13 12.70
CA ILE A 545 3.93 26.83 11.41
C ILE A 545 3.38 25.90 10.34
N VAL A 546 2.86 26.46 9.24
CA VAL A 546 2.55 25.66 8.05
C VAL A 546 3.73 25.77 7.09
N ARG A 547 4.35 24.62 6.79
CA ARG A 547 5.48 24.49 5.86
C ARG A 547 5.40 23.12 5.19
N ASP A 548 5.70 23.05 3.89
CA ASP A 548 5.79 21.80 3.14
C ASP A 548 4.54 20.90 3.29
N GLU A 549 3.35 21.51 3.20
CA GLU A 549 2.05 20.84 3.28
C GLU A 549 1.78 20.15 4.63
N ALA A 550 2.53 20.52 5.67
CA ALA A 550 2.40 20.02 7.03
C ALA A 550 2.30 21.15 8.05
N ILE A 551 1.66 20.85 9.18
CA ILE A 551 1.75 21.64 10.40
C ILE A 551 3.05 21.21 11.09
N VAL A 552 4.08 22.03 11.01
CA VAL A 552 5.39 21.76 11.60
C VAL A 552 5.46 22.35 13.01
N LEU A 553 5.68 21.50 14.01
CA LEU A 553 5.93 21.91 15.39
C LEU A 553 7.43 22.17 15.53
N THR A 554 7.81 23.45 15.66
CA THR A 554 9.20 23.91 15.65
C THR A 554 9.51 24.75 16.89
N THR A 555 10.78 25.04 17.15
CA THR A 555 11.18 25.96 18.23
C THR A 555 10.80 27.40 17.90
N LYS A 556 10.37 28.19 18.90
CA LYS A 556 10.20 29.65 18.72
C LYS A 556 11.56 30.25 18.33
N ARG A 557 11.60 30.95 17.19
CA ARG A 557 12.78 31.71 16.75
C ARG A 557 12.94 32.99 17.53
#